data_AF-A0A7X0A0L6-F1
#
_entry.id   AF-A0A7X0A0L6-F1
#
_cell.length_a   1.000
_cell.length_b   1.000
_cell.length_c   1.000
_cell.angle_alpha   90.00
_cell.angle_beta   90.00
_cell.angle_gamma   90.00
#
_symmetry.space_group_name_H-M   'P 1'
#
loop_
_entity.id
_entity.type
_entity.pdbx_description
1 polymer ?
#
loop_
_entity_poly.entity_id
_entity_poly.type
_entity_poly.pdbx_seq_one_letter_code
_entity_poly.pdbx_strand_id
1 'polypeptide(L)'
;MKRAYYFFFYKFYQFGEWSPSIFPSDFTATIAISCLELFFLMSLKVYYFDFIDQSVKFKPLSFQLVFSIIVVLSINIYLFIINERWKSYVKAFNKLPRKADILGSLMVGFIVTFVCFNFVYSIYRMSQITGSH
;
A
#
# COMPACT_ATOMS: atom_id res chain seq x y z
N MET A 1 1.48 14.35 -8.61
CA MET A 1 1.08 13.08 -7.94
C MET A 1 1.63 11.83 -8.61
N LYS A 2 1.39 11.58 -9.92
CA LYS A 2 1.86 10.34 -10.61
C LYS A 2 3.35 10.00 -10.42
N ARG A 3 4.25 11.00 -10.48
CA ARG A 3 5.70 10.80 -10.28
C ARG A 3 6.07 10.33 -8.86
N ALA A 4 5.41 10.84 -7.82
CA ALA A 4 5.69 10.44 -6.44
C ALA A 4 5.24 8.99 -6.19
N TYR A 5 4.10 8.59 -6.77
CA TYR A 5 3.62 7.21 -6.72
C TYR A 5 4.55 6.24 -7.46
N TYR A 6 5.04 6.62 -8.65
CA TYR A 6 6.06 5.83 -9.35
C TYR A 6 7.41 5.79 -8.62
N PHE A 7 7.78 6.86 -7.91
CA PHE A 7 8.98 6.86 -7.08
C PHE A 7 8.83 5.92 -5.87
N PHE A 8 7.64 5.94 -5.23
CA PHE A 8 7.29 5.01 -4.16
C PHE A 8 7.41 3.56 -4.66
N PHE A 9 6.80 3.24 -5.80
CA PHE A 9 6.94 1.93 -6.45
C PHE A 9 8.37 1.55 -6.78
N TYR A 10 9.13 2.47 -7.36
CA TYR A 10 10.53 2.23 -7.68
C TYR A 10 11.37 1.85 -6.45
N LYS A 11 11.06 2.40 -5.27
CA LYS A 11 11.74 2.00 -4.03
C LYS A 11 11.41 0.57 -3.59
N PHE A 12 10.17 0.13 -3.75
CA PHE A 12 9.80 -1.29 -3.56
C PHE A 12 10.44 -2.20 -4.59
N TYR A 13 10.51 -1.75 -5.84
CA TYR A 13 11.16 -2.49 -6.92
C TYR A 13 12.65 -2.70 -6.63
N GLN A 14 13.39 -1.64 -6.26
CA GLN A 14 14.80 -1.76 -5.85
C GLN A 14 14.99 -2.70 -4.67
N PHE A 15 14.09 -2.64 -3.69
CA PHE A 15 14.12 -3.58 -2.57
C PHE A 15 13.90 -5.03 -3.02
N GLY A 16 12.98 -5.24 -3.97
CA GLY A 16 12.75 -6.53 -4.59
C GLY A 16 13.93 -7.05 -5.41
N GLU A 17 14.68 -6.19 -6.11
CA GLU A 17 15.91 -6.57 -6.82
C GLU A 17 17.05 -6.94 -5.88
N TRP A 18 17.11 -6.34 -4.68
CA TRP A 18 18.13 -6.66 -3.69
C TRP A 18 17.85 -7.99 -2.97
N SER A 19 16.59 -8.42 -2.93
CA SER A 19 16.17 -9.67 -2.31
C SER A 19 16.22 -10.83 -3.33
N PRO A 20 16.82 -12.00 -3.02
CA PRO A 20 16.74 -13.18 -3.87
C PRO A 20 15.30 -13.72 -3.85
N SER A 21 14.49 -13.24 -4.79
CA SER A 21 13.08 -13.62 -4.97
C SER A 21 12.93 -14.50 -6.21
N ILE A 22 12.04 -15.50 -6.12
CA ILE A 22 11.61 -16.34 -7.25
C ILE A 22 10.69 -15.54 -8.19
N PHE A 23 9.95 -14.56 -7.64
CA PHE A 23 9.03 -13.72 -8.39
C PHE A 23 9.73 -12.49 -8.97
N PRO A 24 9.30 -12.01 -10.16
CA PRO A 24 9.79 -10.76 -10.71
C PRO A 24 9.66 -9.60 -9.71
N SER A 25 10.69 -8.77 -9.61
CA SER A 25 10.72 -7.62 -8.71
C SER A 25 9.54 -6.66 -8.95
N ASP A 26 9.13 -6.51 -10.22
CA ASP A 26 7.95 -5.73 -10.63
C ASP A 26 6.65 -6.25 -9.97
N PHE A 27 6.49 -7.57 -9.98
CA PHE A 27 5.31 -8.23 -9.42
C PHE A 27 5.29 -8.12 -7.91
N THR A 28 6.44 -8.35 -7.27
CA THR A 28 6.62 -8.24 -5.82
C THR A 28 6.34 -6.81 -5.33
N ALA A 29 6.86 -5.80 -6.03
CA ALA A 29 6.61 -4.39 -5.72
C ALA A 29 5.13 -4.00 -5.92
N THR A 30 4.48 -4.53 -6.98
CA THR A 30 3.06 -4.31 -7.25
C THR A 30 2.19 -4.87 -6.13
N ILE A 31 2.50 -6.08 -5.65
CA ILE A 31 1.80 -6.70 -4.52
C ILE A 31 2.03 -5.88 -3.24
N ALA A 32 3.28 -5.50 -2.95
CA ALA A 32 3.61 -4.76 -1.73
C ALA A 32 2.84 -3.43 -1.62
N ILE A 33 2.77 -2.66 -2.71
CA ILE A 33 2.00 -1.41 -2.73
C ILE A 33 0.50 -1.68 -2.61
N SER A 34 -0.01 -2.68 -3.32
CA SER A 34 -1.41 -3.06 -3.22
C SER A 34 -1.78 -3.46 -1.79
N CYS A 35 -0.92 -4.22 -1.10
CA CYS A 35 -1.13 -4.56 0.31
C CYS A 35 -1.18 -3.32 1.21
N LEU A 36 -0.28 -2.35 1.02
CA LEU A 36 -0.29 -1.10 1.80
C LEU A 36 -1.55 -0.27 1.55
N GLU A 37 -2.01 -0.18 0.31
CA GLU A 37 -3.27 0.48 -0.03
C GLU A 37 -4.46 -0.21 0.64
N LEU A 38 -4.47 -1.55 0.66
CA LEU A 38 -5.51 -2.31 1.33
C LEU A 38 -5.48 -2.12 2.85
N PHE A 39 -4.30 -2.11 3.48
CA PHE A 39 -4.16 -1.81 4.91
C PHE A 39 -4.72 -0.42 5.23
N PHE A 40 -4.42 0.57 4.40
CA PHE A 40 -4.94 1.92 4.56
C PHE A 40 -6.48 1.97 4.41
N LEU A 41 -7.03 1.36 3.35
CA LEU A 41 -8.48 1.31 3.13
C LEU A 41 -9.23 0.56 4.24
N MET A 42 -8.67 -0.55 4.72
CA MET A 42 -9.24 -1.29 5.84
C MET A 42 -9.24 -0.46 7.12
N SER A 43 -8.16 0.28 7.37
CA SER A 43 -8.07 1.17 8.53
C SER A 43 -9.13 2.27 8.48
N LEU A 44 -9.30 2.91 7.32
CA LEU A 44 -10.35 3.91 7.11
C LEU A 44 -11.75 3.34 7.34
N LYS A 45 -12.01 2.11 6.87
CA LYS A 45 -13.30 1.43 7.08
C LYS A 45 -13.59 1.21 8.57
N VAL A 46 -12.59 0.80 9.36
CA VAL A 46 -12.76 0.65 10.81
C VAL A 46 -13.06 1.98 11.47
N TYR A 47 -12.32 3.06 11.14
CA TYR A 47 -12.60 4.37 11.71
C TYR A 47 -13.97 4.92 11.31
N TYR A 48 -14.44 4.62 10.10
CA TYR A 48 -15.80 4.98 9.68
C TYR A 48 -16.86 4.36 10.61
N PHE A 49 -16.75 3.08 10.94
CA PHE A 49 -17.69 2.43 11.87
C PHE A 49 -17.55 2.91 13.32
N ASP A 50 -16.33 3.21 13.74
CA ASP A 50 -16.03 3.66 15.11
C ASP A 50 -16.59 5.08 15.39
N PHE A 51 -16.46 6.01 14.45
CA PHE A 51 -16.82 7.42 14.65
C PHE A 51 -18.16 7.83 14.04
N ILE A 52 -18.58 7.25 12.90
CA ILE A 52 -19.74 7.75 12.14
C ILE A 52 -20.96 6.86 12.34
N ASP A 53 -20.78 5.54 12.24
CA ASP A 53 -21.90 4.60 12.25
C ASP A 53 -21.64 3.40 13.18
N GLN A 54 -21.81 3.68 14.48
CA GLN A 54 -21.65 2.69 15.55
C GLN A 54 -22.74 1.60 15.54
N SER A 55 -23.78 1.75 14.71
CA SER A 55 -24.93 0.83 14.65
C SER A 55 -24.73 -0.35 13.70
N VAL A 56 -23.78 -0.24 12.76
CA VAL A 56 -23.58 -1.24 11.71
C VAL A 56 -22.56 -2.28 12.15
N LYS A 57 -23.01 -3.54 12.24
CA LYS A 57 -22.13 -4.68 12.53
C LYS A 57 -21.07 -4.83 11.45
N PHE A 58 -19.80 -4.76 11.85
CA PHE A 58 -18.67 -4.99 10.96
C PHE A 58 -18.75 -6.42 10.38
N LYS A 59 -18.92 -6.53 9.06
CA LYS A 59 -18.85 -7.81 8.34
C LYS A 59 -17.46 -7.96 7.71
N PRO A 60 -16.63 -8.90 8.18
CA PRO A 60 -15.25 -9.07 7.69
C PRO A 60 -15.21 -9.52 6.23
N LEU A 61 -16.24 -10.20 5.72
CA LEU A 61 -16.35 -10.64 4.33
C LEU A 61 -17.54 -10.00 3.61
N SER A 62 -17.53 -8.67 3.50
CA SER A 62 -18.53 -7.93 2.73
C SER A 62 -18.18 -7.88 1.25
N PHE A 63 -19.17 -7.94 0.36
CA PHE A 63 -18.99 -7.72 -1.10
C PHE A 63 -18.20 -6.44 -1.40
N GLN A 64 -18.45 -5.36 -0.64
CA GLN A 64 -17.70 -4.10 -0.75
C GLN A 64 -16.19 -4.25 -0.54
N LEU A 65 -15.77 -5.12 0.38
CA LEU A 65 -14.35 -5.36 0.67
C LEU A 65 -13.70 -6.14 -0.46
N VAL A 66 -14.36 -7.21 -0.94
CA VAL A 66 -13.89 -7.99 -2.09
C VAL A 66 -13.79 -7.11 -3.35
N PHE A 67 -14.79 -6.28 -3.59
CA PHE A 67 -14.80 -5.33 -4.69
C PHE A 67 -13.63 -4.34 -4.59
N SER A 68 -13.37 -3.80 -3.39
CA SER A 68 -12.24 -2.88 -3.17
C SER A 68 -10.89 -3.54 -3.45
N ILE A 69 -10.71 -4.81 -3.03
CA ILE A 69 -9.50 -5.59 -3.34
C ILE A 69 -9.32 -5.75 -4.85
N ILE A 70 -10.37 -6.16 -5.56
CA ILE A 70 -10.31 -6.38 -7.01
C ILE A 70 -9.96 -5.09 -7.73
N VAL A 71 -10.59 -3.97 -7.35
CA VAL A 71 -10.33 -2.66 -7.97
C VAL A 71 -8.89 -2.22 -7.75
N VAL A 72 -8.38 -2.28 -6.52
CA VAL A 72 -7.00 -1.90 -6.18
C VAL A 72 -6.00 -2.74 -6.96
N LEU A 73 -6.17 -4.07 -6.94
CA LEU A 73 -5.28 -4.98 -7.68
C LEU A 73 -5.34 -4.73 -9.19
N SER A 74 -6.53 -4.55 -9.76
CA SER A 74 -6.69 -4.33 -11.21
C SER A 74 -6.00 -3.04 -11.66
N ILE A 75 -6.15 -1.96 -10.89
CA ILE A 75 -5.52 -0.67 -11.17
C ILE A 75 -3.99 -0.80 -11.10
N ASN A 76 -3.46 -1.43 -10.05
CA ASN A 76 -2.02 -1.56 -9.84
C ASN A 76 -1.38 -2.49 -10.87
N ILE A 77 -2.00 -3.62 -11.19
CA ILE A 77 -1.56 -4.52 -12.26
C ILE A 77 -1.54 -3.76 -13.60
N TYR A 78 -2.60 -3.02 -13.92
CA TYR A 78 -2.64 -2.24 -15.15
C TYR A 78 -1.52 -1.19 -15.19
N LEU A 79 -1.30 -0.45 -14.10
CA LEU A 79 -0.31 0.63 -14.04
C LEU A 79 1.14 0.14 -14.10
N PHE A 80 1.46 -0.95 -13.39
CA PHE A 80 2.84 -1.37 -13.16
C PHE A 80 3.27 -2.54 -14.04
N ILE A 81 2.35 -3.43 -14.40
CA ILE A 81 2.66 -4.62 -15.20
C ILE A 81 2.31 -4.38 -16.66
N ILE A 82 1.10 -3.91 -16.97
CA ILE A 82 0.62 -3.83 -18.37
C ILE A 82 1.12 -2.56 -19.09
N ASN A 83 0.97 -1.41 -18.44
CA ASN A 83 1.20 -0.10 -19.05
C ASN A 83 2.69 0.29 -19.11
N GLU A 84 3.53 -0.34 -18.27
CA GLU A 84 5.00 -0.17 -18.14
C GLU A 84 5.54 1.27 -18.10
N ARG A 85 4.68 2.29 -18.05
CA ARG A 85 5.06 3.71 -18.10
C ARG A 85 6.01 4.10 -16.98
N TRP A 86 5.94 3.42 -15.84
CA TRP A 86 6.85 3.65 -14.71
C TRP A 86 8.32 3.38 -15.07
N LYS A 87 8.63 2.43 -15.98
CA LYS A 87 10.00 2.11 -16.43
C LYS A 87 10.70 3.31 -17.08
N SER A 88 9.93 4.18 -17.75
CA SER A 88 10.48 5.43 -18.32
C SER A 88 10.99 6.40 -17.24
N TYR A 89 10.41 6.37 -16.04
CA TYR A 89 10.81 7.19 -14.91
C TYR A 89 12.01 6.61 -14.16
N VAL A 90 12.26 5.30 -14.24
CA VAL A 90 13.42 4.64 -13.62
C VAL A 90 14.74 5.29 -14.04
N LYS A 91 14.90 5.61 -15.32
CA LYS A 91 16.11 6.30 -15.83
C LYS A 91 16.30 7.69 -15.20
N ALA A 92 15.21 8.38 -14.88
CA ALA A 92 15.26 9.67 -14.21
C ALA A 92 15.58 9.51 -12.71
N PHE A 93 15.03 8.49 -12.06
CA PHE A 93 15.27 8.21 -10.65
C PHE A 93 16.69 7.70 -10.37
N ASN A 94 17.25 6.86 -11.25
CA ASN A 94 18.64 6.41 -11.16
C ASN A 94 19.66 7.55 -11.26
N LYS A 95 19.29 8.71 -11.82
CA LYS A 95 20.16 9.89 -11.92
C LYS A 95 20.08 10.82 -10.70
N LEU A 96 19.26 10.49 -9.69
CA LEU A 96 19.14 11.32 -8.50
C LEU A 96 20.44 11.29 -7.67
N PRO A 97 20.83 12.42 -7.06
CA PRO A 97 22.01 12.46 -6.18
C PRO A 97 21.78 11.58 -4.95
N ARG A 98 22.84 10.92 -4.46
CA ARG A 98 22.80 9.96 -3.34
C ARG A 98 22.06 10.50 -2.09
N LYS A 99 22.17 11.80 -1.80
CA LYS A 99 21.46 12.45 -0.69
C LYS A 99 19.94 12.44 -0.88
N ALA A 100 19.46 12.70 -2.09
CA ALA A 100 18.03 12.68 -2.41
C ALA A 100 17.48 11.24 -2.41
N ASP A 101 18.31 10.28 -2.81
CA ASP A 101 17.95 8.87 -2.82
C ASP A 101 17.72 8.30 -1.40
N ILE A 102 18.63 8.63 -0.47
CA ILE A 102 18.53 8.27 0.95
C ILE A 102 17.30 8.93 1.59
N LEU A 103 17.08 10.22 1.35
CA LEU A 103 15.93 10.94 1.88
C LEU A 103 14.61 10.34 1.37
N GLY A 104 14.57 9.97 0.08
CA GLY A 104 13.44 9.30 -0.52
C GLY A 104 13.17 7.93 0.09
N SER A 105 14.22 7.13 0.29
CA SER A 105 14.10 5.82 0.96
C SER A 105 13.62 5.95 2.40
N LEU A 106 14.13 6.92 3.16
CA LEU A 106 13.68 7.21 4.52
C LEU A 106 12.21 7.62 4.55
N MET A 107 11.79 8.46 3.61
CA MET A 107 10.39 8.90 3.49
C MET A 107 9.46 7.72 3.16
N VAL A 108 9.86 6.83 2.24
CA VAL A 108 9.11 5.60 1.94
C VAL A 108 9.02 4.73 3.20
N GLY A 109 10.13 4.50 3.89
CA GLY A 109 10.14 3.74 5.14
C GLY A 109 9.18 4.31 6.19
N PHE A 110 9.20 5.63 6.39
CA PHE A 110 8.29 6.29 7.33
C PHE A 110 6.81 6.10 6.94
N ILE A 111 6.46 6.24 5.67
CA ILE A 111 5.09 6.02 5.18
C ILE A 111 4.64 4.58 5.42
N VAL A 112 5.49 3.60 5.09
CA VAL A 112 5.20 2.17 5.29
C VAL A 112 4.97 1.88 6.76
N THR A 113 5.89 2.33 7.63
CA THR A 113 5.78 2.17 9.08
C THR A 113 4.51 2.82 9.60
N PHE A 114 4.20 4.04 9.17
CA PHE A 114 2.97 4.75 9.56
C PHE A 114 1.70 3.97 9.16
N VAL A 115 1.62 3.48 7.92
CA VAL A 115 0.46 2.69 7.45
C VAL A 115 0.34 1.38 8.23
N CYS A 116 1.45 0.68 8.50
CA CYS A 116 1.43 -0.55 9.29
C CYS A 116 0.99 -0.31 10.73
N PHE A 117 1.53 0.72 11.41
CA PHE A 117 1.08 1.08 12.76
C PHE A 117 -0.39 1.50 12.78
N ASN A 118 -0.83 2.27 11.78
CA ASN A 118 -2.22 2.68 11.66
C ASN A 118 -3.15 1.47 11.49
N PHE A 119 -2.74 0.47 10.71
CA PHE A 119 -3.50 -0.76 10.51
C PHE A 119 -3.57 -1.62 11.77
N VAL A 120 -2.46 -1.79 12.49
CA VAL A 120 -2.44 -2.49 13.79
C VAL A 120 -3.33 -1.79 14.80
N TYR A 121 -3.27 -0.46 14.88
CA TYR A 121 -4.12 0.34 15.75
C TYR A 121 -5.61 0.21 15.37
N SER A 122 -5.93 0.21 14.08
CA SER A 122 -7.28 -0.04 13.58
C SER A 122 -7.79 -1.43 14.01
N ILE A 123 -6.99 -2.49 13.87
CA ILE A 123 -7.37 -3.84 14.34
C ILE A 123 -7.64 -3.83 15.85
N TYR A 124 -6.79 -3.15 16.62
CA TYR A 124 -6.98 -3.00 18.06
C TYR A 124 -8.34 -2.33 18.40
N ARG A 125 -8.67 -1.23 17.72
CA ARG A 125 -9.98 -0.57 17.86
C ARG A 125 -11.14 -1.50 17.51
N MET A 126 -11.04 -2.22 16.40
CA MET A 126 -12.05 -3.19 16.00
C MET A 126 -12.24 -4.30 17.04
N SER A 127 -11.15 -4.79 17.65
CA SER A 127 -11.21 -5.80 18.72
C SER A 127 -11.93 -5.28 19.96
N GLN A 128 -11.72 -4.01 20.33
CA GLN A 128 -12.44 -3.41 21.47
C GLN A 128 -13.95 -3.32 21.20
N ILE A 129 -14.34 -2.85 20.02
CA ILE A 129 -15.76 -2.71 19.63
C ILE A 129 -16.46 -4.08 19.60
N THR A 130 -15.75 -5.12 19.16
CA THR A 130 -16.33 -6.48 19.07
C THR A 130 -16.34 -7.19 20.42
N GLY A 131 -15.37 -6.92 21.30
CA GLY A 131 -15.24 -7.56 22.62
C GLY A 131 -16.03 -6.89 23.75
N SER A 132 -16.63 -5.72 23.53
CA SER A 132 -17.50 -5.03 24.50
C SER A 132 -18.98 -5.44 24.42
N HIS A 133 -19.29 -6.52 23.71
CA HIS A 133 -20.63 -7.11 23.57
C HIS A 133 -20.70 -8.52 24.14
#